data_AF-A0A2V9Q4X6-F1
#
_entry.id   AF-A0A2V9Q4X6-F1
#
_cell.length_a   1.000
_cell.length_b   1.000
_cell.length_c   1.000
_cell.angle_alpha   90.00
_cell.angle_beta   90.00
_cell.angle_gamma   90.00
#
_symmetry.space_group_name_H-M   'P 1'
#
loop_
_entity.id
_entity.type
_entity.pdbx_description
1 polymer ?
#
loop_
_entity_poly.entity_id
_entity_poly.type
_entity_poly.pdbx_seq_one_letter_code
_entity_poly.pdbx_strand_id
1 'polypeptide(L)' 'MIVSPAEQKIIDLSAKVIATQDTPEFETAVQALREAIHAHLSGMRDKVADLALLIANESESNAAD' A
#
# COMPACT_ATOMS: atom_id res chain seq x y z
N MET A 1 -17.37 -5.28 -0.61
CA MET A 1 -15.90 -5.23 -0.71
C MET A 1 -15.40 -4.48 0.50
N ILE A 2 -14.57 -5.08 1.35
CA ILE A 2 -14.03 -4.39 2.53
C ILE A 2 -12.74 -3.69 2.08
N VAL A 3 -12.70 -2.37 2.23
CA VAL A 3 -11.54 -1.54 1.91
C VAL A 3 -10.66 -1.48 3.14
N SER A 4 -9.37 -1.76 3.00
CA SER A 4 -8.40 -1.63 4.09
C SER A 4 -8.20 -0.17 4.49
N PRO A 5 -7.74 0.13 5.72
CA PRO A 5 -7.47 1.50 6.13
C PRO A 5 -6.48 2.25 5.22
N ALA A 6 -5.51 1.53 4.65
CA ALA A 6 -4.53 2.11 3.71
C ALA A 6 -5.18 2.47 2.37
N GLU A 7 -6.03 1.60 1.83
CA GLU A 7 -6.80 1.88 0.62
C GLU A 7 -7.80 3.02 0.83
N GLN A 8 -8.46 3.07 2.00
CA GLN A 8 -9.36 4.17 2.34
C GLN A 8 -8.62 5.51 2.36
N LYS A 9 -7.42 5.55 2.96
CA LYS A 9 -6.58 6.76 2.94
C LYS A 9 -6.21 7.21 1.52
N ILE A 10 -5.90 6.28 0.62
CA ILE A 10 -5.61 6.59 -0.79
C ILE A 10 -6.84 7.17 -1.48
N ILE A 11 -8.03 6.61 -1.23
CA ILE A 11 -9.30 7.12 -1.77
C ILE A 11 -9.54 8.55 -1.28
N ASP A 12 -9.42 8.79 0.01
CA ASP A 12 -9.65 10.12 0.60
C ASP A 12 -8.67 11.17 0.05
N LEU A 13 -7.39 10.80 -0.11
CA LEU A 13 -6.38 11.67 -0.71
C LEU A 13 -6.63 11.91 -2.20
N SER A 14 -7.14 10.92 -2.93
CA SER A 14 -7.53 11.08 -4.34
C SER A 14 -8.67 12.08 -4.48
N ALA A 15 -9.69 11.99 -3.62
CA ALA A 15 -10.78 12.96 -3.57
C ALA A 15 -10.26 14.37 -3.23
N LYS A 16 -9.28 14.46 -2.30
CA LYS A 16 -8.66 15.75 -1.95
C LYS A 16 -7.92 16.37 -3.12
N VAL A 17 -7.12 15.60 -3.87
CA VAL A 17 -6.40 16.09 -5.07
C VAL A 17 -7.37 16.69 -6.09
N ILE A 18 -8.50 16.03 -6.34
CA ILE A 18 -9.55 16.51 -7.25
C ILE A 18 -10.15 17.82 -6.72
N ALA A 19 -10.46 17.88 -5.41
CA ALA A 19 -11.05 19.07 -4.80
C ALA A 19 -10.11 20.28 -4.77
N THR A 20 -8.79 20.07 -4.79
CA THR A 20 -7.78 21.13 -4.72
C THR A 20 -7.11 21.43 -6.06
N GLN A 21 -7.65 20.97 -7.19
CA GLN A 21 -6.97 21.03 -8.49
C GLN A 21 -6.59 22.46 -8.95
N ASP A 22 -7.41 23.44 -8.60
CA ASP A 22 -7.20 24.84 -8.96
C ASP A 22 -6.69 25.69 -7.78
N THR A 23 -6.18 25.04 -6.72
CA THR A 23 -5.72 25.72 -5.51
C THR A 23 -4.22 25.54 -5.30
N PRO A 24 -3.53 26.44 -4.57
CA PRO A 24 -2.11 26.30 -4.27
C PRO A 24 -1.74 25.00 -3.52
N GLU A 25 -2.72 24.37 -2.87
CA GLU A 25 -2.55 23.11 -2.14
C GLU A 25 -2.47 21.87 -3.06
N PHE A 26 -2.71 22.01 -4.36
CA PHE A 26 -2.71 20.89 -5.32
C PHE A 26 -1.44 20.03 -5.23
N GLU A 27 -0.28 20.66 -5.35
CA GLU A 27 1.02 19.96 -5.35
C GLU A 27 1.25 19.20 -4.03
N THR A 28 0.87 19.82 -2.90
CA THR A 28 0.95 19.19 -1.58
C THR A 28 0.00 17.98 -1.48
N ALA A 29 -1.22 18.09 -2.02
CA ALA A 29 -2.18 16.99 -2.03
C ALA A 29 -1.70 15.83 -2.94
N VAL A 30 -1.13 16.14 -4.10
CA VAL A 30 -0.55 15.14 -5.02
C VAL A 30 0.63 14.42 -4.37
N GLN A 31 1.51 15.16 -3.69
CA GLN A 31 2.65 14.57 -2.99
C GLN A 31 2.18 13.62 -1.87
N ALA A 32 1.22 14.03 -1.06
CA ALA A 32 0.65 13.18 -0.02
C ALA A 32 0.00 11.90 -0.58
N LEU A 33 -0.70 12.00 -1.72
CA LEU A 33 -1.27 10.84 -2.42
C LEU A 33 -0.17 9.88 -2.90
N ARG A 34 0.90 10.41 -3.53
CA ARG A 34 2.03 9.59 -4.01
C ARG A 34 2.70 8.84 -2.87
N GLU A 35 2.95 9.50 -1.74
CA GLU A 35 3.54 8.89 -0.55
C GLU A 35 2.66 7.79 0.02
N ALA A 36 1.34 8.02 0.10
CA ALA A 36 0.40 7.02 0.58
C ALA A 36 0.36 5.76 -0.31
N ILE A 37 0.36 5.94 -1.63
CA ILE A 37 0.42 4.83 -2.60
C ILE A 37 1.74 4.07 -2.45
N HIS A 38 2.87 4.77 -2.38
CA HIS A 38 4.18 4.14 -2.26
C HIS A 38 4.30 3.32 -0.96
N ALA A 39 3.87 3.88 0.17
CA ALA A 39 3.86 3.18 1.45
C ALA A 39 2.98 1.92 1.42
N HIS A 40 1.80 2.01 0.79
CA HIS A 40 0.91 0.85 0.66
C HIS A 40 1.54 -0.27 -0.18
N LEU A 41 2.13 0.07 -1.33
CA LEU A 41 2.80 -0.89 -2.21
C LEU A 41 4.04 -1.51 -1.55
N SER A 42 4.83 -0.71 -0.82
CA SER A 42 5.99 -1.24 -0.07
C SER A 42 5.54 -2.24 0.99
N GLY A 43 4.53 -1.90 1.80
CA GLY A 43 4.02 -2.82 2.82
C GLY A 43 3.40 -4.09 2.24
N MET A 44 2.78 -4.02 1.05
CA MET A 44 2.33 -5.22 0.35
C MET A 44 3.50 -6.09 -0.13
N ARG A 45 4.57 -5.48 -0.65
CA ARG A 45 5.77 -6.19 -1.06
C ARG A 45 6.42 -6.92 0.11
N ASP A 46 6.52 -6.27 1.25
CA ASP A 46 7.11 -6.86 2.47
C ASP A 46 6.28 -8.07 2.92
N LYS A 47 4.94 -7.95 2.96
CA LYS A 47 4.05 -9.07 3.28
C LYS A 47 4.19 -10.25 2.32
N VAL A 48 4.36 -9.99 1.03
CA VAL A 48 4.59 -11.05 0.03
C VAL A 48 5.95 -11.72 0.26
N ALA A 49 6.98 -10.94 0.60
CA ALA A 49 8.29 -11.49 0.96
C ALA A 49 8.22 -12.37 2.21
N ASP A 50 7.55 -11.93 3.26
CA ASP A 50 7.35 -12.69 4.49
C ASP A 50 6.61 -14.00 4.23
N LEU A 51 5.55 -13.96 3.42
CA LEU A 51 4.80 -15.17 3.03
C LEU A 51 5.66 -16.12 2.19
N ALA A 52 6.49 -15.60 1.27
CA ALA A 52 7.39 -16.42 0.49
C ALA A 52 8.43 -17.14 1.36
N LEU A 53 8.98 -16.45 2.38
CA LEU A 53 9.89 -17.05 3.36
C LEU A 53 9.18 -18.13 4.19
N LEU A 54 7.95 -17.89 4.63
CA LEU A 54 7.17 -18.87 5.38
C LEU A 54 6.92 -20.13 4.55
N ILE A 55 6.51 -19.99 3.30
CA ILE A 55 6.28 -21.13 2.38
C ILE A 55 7.58 -21.90 2.12
N ALA A 56 8.72 -21.21 1.95
CA ALA A 56 10.00 -21.86 1.75
C ALA A 56 10.40 -22.70 2.97
N ASN A 57 10.25 -22.15 4.18
CA ASN A 57 10.53 -22.84 5.43
C ASN A 57 9.60 -24.06 5.65
N GLU A 58 8.31 -23.93 5.36
CA GLU A 58 7.36 -25.06 5.42
C GLU A 58 7.69 -26.14 4.39
N SER A 59 8.16 -25.76 3.20
CA SER A 59 8.54 -26.69 2.15
C SER A 59 9.80 -27.50 2.51
N GLU A 60 10.80 -26.86 3.12
CA GLU A 60 12.00 -27.56 3.61
C GLU A 60 11.69 -28.49 4.78
N SER A 61 10.82 -28.07 5.71
CA SER A 61 10.39 -28.91 6.84
C SER A 61 9.63 -30.16 6.39
N ASN A 62 8.70 -30.03 5.44
CA ASN A 62 7.93 -31.17 4.92
C ASN A 62 8.72 -32.08 3.98
N ALA A 63 9.87 -31.66 3.48
CA ALA A 63 10.77 -32.50 2.68
C ALA A 63 11.75 -33.31 3.55
N ALA A 64 11.90 -32.94 4.83
CA ALA A 64 12.77 -33.60 5.80
C ALA A 64 12.05 -34.66 6.65
N ASP A 65 10.72 -34.61 6.74
CA ASP A 65 9.82 -35.63 7.32
C ASP A 65 9.37 -36.67 6.26
#